data_AF-A0A924S6K1-F1
#
_entry.id   AF-A0A924S6K1-F1
#
_cell.length_a   1.000
_cell.length_b   1.000
_cell.length_c   1.000
_cell.angle_alpha   90.00
_cell.angle_beta   90.00
_cell.angle_gamma   90.00
#
_symmetry.space_group_name_H-M   'P 1'
#
loop_
_entity.id
_entity.type
_entity.pdbx_description
1 polymer ?
#
loop_
_entity_poly.entity_id
_entity_poly.type
_entity_poly.pdbx_seq_one_letter_code
_entity_poly.pdbx_strand_id
1 'polypeptide(L)'
;MPPRSPALRKALRGDIDAMLGRALEKDVARRYPSADAFAQDIRRHLEGEPVRARPASAGYRLQKFVRRHRVGVAMAAVVAVSVLAGTGVSLWQAHVARQQALEAGRQAARALSELASLGVVRDLYVETLMRISTMATDQPAELRKPHALRTALLAKLDDFAGRHAGSPEQMGALLGAVMHQLTEMADYESSVEVGRRYLALLRERGGEPHHEIEAFLTQALNLCYLRRHEECEAIMREGIARADAAPDDVEMRRLRFEGRFNLAFVLGVLGRRAEAQAMLEAVERDIALRQAGRRRRHRAELLLGAV
;
A
#
# COMPACT_ATOMS: atom_id res chain seq x y z
N MET A 1 46.86 65.69 5.66
CA MET A 1 46.55 64.55 6.55
C MET A 1 46.63 63.28 5.70
N PRO A 2 47.55 62.32 5.96
CA PRO A 2 47.71 61.15 5.10
C PRO A 2 46.43 60.32 5.07
N PRO A 3 46.06 59.71 3.93
CA PRO A 3 44.83 58.92 3.82
C PRO A 3 44.91 57.73 4.78
N ARG A 4 43.94 57.65 5.71
CA ARG A 4 43.85 56.54 6.68
C ARG A 4 43.86 55.21 5.93
N SER A 5 44.73 54.28 6.35
CA SER A 5 44.85 52.96 5.74
C SER A 5 43.48 52.24 5.73
N PRO A 6 43.15 51.46 4.68
CA PRO A 6 41.87 50.76 4.61
C PRO A 6 41.58 49.87 5.83
N ALA A 7 42.64 49.28 6.41
CA ALA A 7 42.56 48.49 7.64
C ALA A 7 42.15 49.32 8.87
N LEU A 8 42.71 50.52 9.04
CA LEU A 8 42.32 51.43 10.13
C LEU A 8 40.87 51.90 9.99
N ARG A 9 40.43 52.21 8.76
CA ARG A 9 39.03 52.53 8.49
C ARG A 9 38.08 51.36 8.82
N LYS A 10 38.50 50.11 8.60
CA LYS A 10 37.71 48.92 8.97
C LYS A 10 37.66 48.69 10.47
N ALA A 11 38.75 48.95 11.20
CA ALA A 11 38.83 48.80 12.64
C ALA A 11 38.01 49.85 13.41
N LEU A 12 37.92 51.08 12.88
CA LEU A 12 37.13 52.18 13.46
C LEU A 12 35.63 52.09 13.12
N ARG A 13 35.24 51.27 12.14
CA ARG A 13 33.85 51.13 11.71
C ARG A 13 32.98 50.43 12.75
N GLY A 14 31.78 50.97 12.97
CA GLY A 14 30.74 50.35 13.79
C GLY A 14 30.56 51.00 15.16
N ASP A 15 31.03 50.33 16.22
CA ASP A 15 30.86 50.83 17.59
C ASP A 15 31.73 52.07 17.87
N ILE A 16 32.96 52.12 17.33
CA ILE A 16 33.87 53.26 17.51
C ILE A 16 33.32 54.49 16.78
N ASP A 17 32.85 54.35 15.53
CA ASP A 17 32.14 55.43 14.82
C ASP A 17 30.91 55.93 15.59
N ALA A 18 30.11 55.02 16.19
CA ALA A 18 28.95 55.40 16.98
C ALA A 18 29.33 56.15 18.27
N MET A 19 30.37 55.68 18.97
CA MET A 19 30.90 56.35 20.18
C MET A 19 31.46 57.74 19.84
N LEU A 20 32.21 57.88 18.75
CA LEU A 20 32.74 59.17 18.30
C LEU A 20 31.62 60.11 17.83
N GLY A 21 30.62 59.60 17.11
CA GLY A 21 29.46 60.37 16.68
C GLY A 21 28.70 60.95 17.88
N ARG A 22 28.44 60.12 18.91
CA ARG A 22 27.80 60.58 20.15
C ARG A 22 28.68 61.55 20.95
N ALA A 23 29.99 61.36 20.99
CA ALA A 23 30.91 62.27 21.70
C ALA A 23 31.00 63.66 21.03
N LEU A 24 30.88 63.71 19.70
CA LEU A 24 31.02 64.93 18.89
C LEU A 24 29.68 65.57 18.48
N GLU A 25 28.56 65.10 19.02
CA GLU A 25 27.21 65.59 18.66
C GLU A 25 27.08 67.11 18.88
N LYS A 26 26.40 67.84 17.98
CA LYS A 26 26.35 69.31 18.10
C LYS A 26 25.52 69.75 19.30
N ASP A 27 24.42 69.05 19.55
CA ASP A 27 23.54 69.24 20.71
C ASP A 27 24.16 68.61 21.96
N VAL A 28 24.46 69.44 22.97
CA VAL A 28 25.09 69.02 24.23
C VAL A 28 24.23 67.99 24.98
N ALA A 29 22.89 68.09 24.89
CA ALA A 29 21.99 67.17 25.57
C ALA A 29 22.06 65.73 25.02
N ARG A 30 22.58 65.54 23.80
CA ARG A 30 22.73 64.24 23.15
C ARG A 30 24.13 63.63 23.28
N ARG A 31 25.12 64.40 23.77
CA ARG A 31 26.48 63.92 24.06
C ARG A 31 26.52 62.94 25.23
N TYR A 32 27.70 62.39 25.50
CA TYR A 32 27.94 61.72 26.77
C TYR A 32 27.81 62.72 27.93
N PRO A 33 27.11 62.37 29.02
CA PRO A 33 26.92 63.26 30.16
C PRO A 33 28.20 63.50 30.96
N SER A 34 29.22 62.65 30.81
CA SER A 34 30.54 62.81 31.44
C SER A 34 31.63 62.06 30.68
N ALA A 35 32.89 62.41 30.95
CA ALA A 35 34.05 61.66 30.45
C ALA A 35 34.05 60.21 30.96
N ASP A 36 33.56 59.96 32.19
CA ASP A 36 33.40 58.60 32.71
C ASP A 36 32.36 57.79 31.91
N ALA A 37 31.25 58.41 31.48
CA ALA A 37 30.27 57.73 30.64
C ALA A 37 30.84 57.33 29.26
N PHE A 38 31.75 58.13 28.69
CA PHE A 38 32.48 57.78 27.48
C PHE A 38 33.51 56.67 27.74
N ALA A 39 34.25 56.75 28.85
CA ALA A 39 35.20 55.71 29.26
C ALA A 39 34.52 54.36 29.55
N GLN A 40 33.30 54.36 30.09
CA GLN A 40 32.48 53.16 30.26
C GLN A 40 32.14 52.51 28.91
N ASP A 41 31.77 53.29 27.88
CA ASP A 41 31.48 52.75 26.55
C ASP A 41 32.74 52.21 25.84
N ILE A 42 33.90 52.83 26.07
CA ILE A 42 35.19 52.31 25.61
C ILE A 42 35.50 50.96 26.28
N ARG A 43 35.33 50.85 27.61
CA ARG A 43 35.51 49.58 28.34
C ARG A 43 34.58 48.50 27.80
N ARG A 44 33.30 48.82 27.61
CA ARG A 44 32.32 47.92 26.96
C ARG A 44 32.77 47.48 25.57
N HIS A 45 33.31 48.39 24.76
CA HIS A 45 33.81 48.03 23.44
C HIS A 45 34.98 47.04 23.49
N LEU A 46 35.94 47.28 24.38
CA LEU A 46 37.12 46.42 24.59
C LEU A 46 36.74 45.03 25.14
N GLU A 47 35.78 44.98 26.06
CA GLU A 47 35.25 43.74 26.65
C GLU A 47 34.26 42.99 25.74
N GLY A 48 33.98 43.54 24.54
CA GLY A 48 33.04 42.94 23.61
C GLY A 48 31.59 43.02 24.07
N GLU A 49 31.24 43.97 24.92
CA GLU A 49 29.87 44.27 25.33
C GLU A 49 29.17 45.19 24.32
N PRO A 50 27.82 45.27 24.37
CA PRO A 50 27.05 46.29 23.67
C PRO A 50 27.39 47.70 24.18
N VAL A 51 27.75 48.63 23.30
CA VAL A 51 27.98 50.05 23.69
C VAL A 51 26.66 50.83 23.75
N ARG A 52 26.55 51.80 24.65
CA ARG A 52 25.36 52.67 24.78
C ARG A 52 25.23 53.66 23.62
N ALA A 53 26.31 53.89 22.88
CA ALA A 53 26.31 54.71 21.68
C ALA A 53 25.41 54.18 20.55
N ARG A 54 25.08 52.88 20.55
CA ARG A 54 24.21 52.26 19.55
C ARG A 54 22.81 52.01 20.12
N PRO A 55 21.75 52.11 19.28
CA PRO A 55 20.41 51.74 19.68
C PRO A 55 20.38 50.27 20.11
N ALA A 56 19.68 50.00 21.22
CA ALA A 56 19.60 48.67 21.82
C ALA A 56 18.75 47.73 20.95
N SER A 57 19.37 47.06 19.98
CA SER A 57 18.72 45.99 19.20
C SER A 57 19.03 44.61 19.77
N ALA A 58 18.03 43.72 19.77
CA ALA A 58 18.18 42.35 20.24
C ALA A 58 19.26 41.58 19.45
N GLY A 59 19.32 41.79 18.13
CA GLY A 59 20.34 41.19 17.27
C GLY A 59 21.77 41.65 17.56
N TYR A 60 21.99 42.95 17.82
CA TYR A 60 23.32 43.48 18.17
C TYR A 60 23.83 42.91 19.49
N ARG A 61 22.96 42.84 20.50
CA ARG A 61 23.27 42.22 21.78
C ARG A 61 23.57 40.73 21.65
N LEU A 62 22.77 39.99 20.88
CA LEU A 62 22.98 38.57 20.63
C LEU A 62 24.31 38.32 19.91
N GLN A 63 24.65 39.14 18.91
CA GLN A 63 25.93 39.03 18.19
C GLN A 63 27.13 39.26 19.13
N LYS A 64 27.09 40.29 19.97
CA LYS A 64 28.15 40.57 20.97
C LYS A 64 28.28 39.42 21.97
N PHE A 65 27.16 38.88 22.44
CA PHE A 65 27.11 37.72 23.33
C PHE A 65 27.75 36.46 22.68
N VAL A 66 27.34 36.11 21.47
CA VAL A 66 27.91 34.98 20.72
C VAL A 66 29.41 35.18 20.49
N ARG A 67 29.84 36.41 20.19
CA ARG A 67 31.27 36.71 19.96
C ARG A 67 32.12 36.55 21.21
N ARG A 68 31.56 36.83 22.40
CA ARG A 68 32.21 36.70 23.71
C ARG A 68 32.21 35.26 24.23
N HIS A 69 31.13 34.51 23.97
CA HIS A 69 30.93 33.15 24.49
C HIS A 69 30.98 32.07 23.39
N ARG A 70 31.87 32.21 22.40
CA ARG A 70 31.92 31.35 21.19
C ARG A 70 31.97 29.85 21.51
N VAL A 71 32.80 29.45 22.48
CA VAL A 71 32.96 28.03 22.86
C VAL A 71 31.68 27.49 23.49
N GLY A 72 31.11 28.22 24.47
CA GLY A 72 29.86 27.82 25.13
C GLY A 72 28.67 27.77 24.16
N VAL A 73 28.57 28.75 23.25
CA VAL A 73 27.54 28.76 22.20
C VAL A 73 27.72 27.60 21.22
N ALA A 74 28.96 27.29 20.82
CA ALA A 74 29.24 26.16 19.94
C ALA A 74 28.86 24.82 20.60
N MET A 75 29.23 24.61 21.86
CA MET A 75 28.84 23.42 22.62
C MET A 75 27.32 23.31 22.76
N ALA A 76 26.64 24.39 23.11
CA ALA A 76 25.18 24.43 23.22
C ALA A 76 24.51 24.12 21.87
N ALA A 77 25.06 24.63 20.76
CA ALA A 77 24.56 24.35 19.42
C ALA A 77 24.72 22.86 19.06
N VAL A 78 25.87 22.26 19.36
CA VAL A 78 26.10 20.81 19.15
C VAL A 78 25.10 19.99 19.95
N VAL A 79 24.91 20.29 21.23
CA VAL A 79 23.92 19.59 22.07
C VAL A 79 22.51 19.76 21.50
N ALA A 80 22.12 20.97 21.12
CA ALA A 80 20.80 21.24 20.56
C ALA A 80 20.57 20.46 19.25
N VAL A 81 21.56 20.45 18.35
CA VAL A 81 21.49 19.68 17.09
C VAL A 81 21.41 18.18 17.38
N SER A 82 22.23 17.65 18.29
CA SER A 82 22.18 16.23 18.68
C SER A 82 20.83 15.84 19.27
N VAL A 83 20.24 16.69 20.11
CA VAL A 83 18.89 16.47 20.65
C VAL A 83 17.85 16.48 19.54
N LEU A 84 17.85 17.50 18.66
CA LEU A 84 16.88 17.60 17.56
C LEU A 84 17.01 16.43 16.58
N ALA A 85 18.24 16.02 16.23
CA ALA A 85 18.49 14.88 15.38
C ALA A 85 18.03 13.58 16.04
N GLY A 86 18.38 13.36 17.32
CA GLY A 86 17.93 12.20 18.08
C GLY A 86 16.41 12.13 18.18
N THR A 87 15.74 13.24 18.50
CA THR A 87 14.27 13.31 18.52
C THR A 87 13.68 13.03 17.14
N GLY A 88 14.25 13.59 16.07
CA GLY A 88 13.79 13.35 14.70
C GLY A 88 13.90 11.88 14.30
N VAL A 89 15.02 11.23 14.58
CA VAL A 89 15.23 9.80 14.35
C VAL A 89 14.23 8.98 15.16
N SER A 90 14.06 9.27 16.45
CA SER A 90 13.09 8.57 17.31
C SER A 90 11.65 8.70 16.81
N LEU A 91 11.24 9.88 16.35
CA LEU A 91 9.89 10.09 15.79
C LEU A 91 9.71 9.34 14.47
N TRP A 92 10.73 9.35 13.61
CA TRP A 92 10.70 8.59 12.36
C TRP A 92 10.61 7.08 12.61
N GLN A 93 11.41 6.55 13.54
CA GLN A 93 11.36 5.15 13.94
C GLN A 93 10.00 4.77 14.54
N ALA A 94 9.44 5.62 15.40
CA ALA A 94 8.11 5.40 15.97
C ALA A 94 7.02 5.38 14.89
N HIS A 95 7.14 6.21 13.86
CA HIS A 95 6.22 6.23 12.73
C HIS A 95 6.31 4.93 11.90
N VAL A 96 7.52 4.50 11.56
CA VAL A 96 7.76 3.25 10.81
C VAL A 96 7.27 2.04 11.60
N ALA A 97 7.59 1.96 12.90
CA ALA A 97 7.13 0.87 13.77
C ALA A 97 5.60 0.81 13.84
N ARG A 98 4.93 1.96 13.88
CA ARG A 98 3.46 2.04 13.87
C ARG A 98 2.86 1.57 12.56
N GLN A 99 3.47 1.91 11.42
CA GLN A 99 3.04 1.42 10.11
C GLN A 99 3.20 -0.10 10.02
N GLN A 100 4.35 -0.63 10.41
CA GLN A 100 4.62 -2.07 10.43
C GLN A 100 3.65 -2.81 11.36
N ALA A 101 3.33 -2.27 12.53
CA ALA A 101 2.35 -2.86 13.45
C ALA A 101 0.93 -2.89 12.86
N LEU A 102 0.53 -1.84 12.13
CA LEU A 102 -0.77 -1.81 11.44
C LEU A 102 -0.82 -2.83 10.28
N GLU A 103 0.26 -2.96 9.53
CA GLU A 103 0.38 -3.96 8.46
C GLU A 103 0.35 -5.39 9.01
N ALA A 104 1.13 -5.66 10.07
CA ALA A 104 1.12 -6.95 10.76
C ALA A 104 -0.26 -7.27 11.34
N GLY A 105 -0.96 -6.28 11.93
CA GLY A 105 -2.32 -6.43 12.42
C GLY A 105 -3.33 -6.76 11.32
N ARG A 106 -3.20 -6.11 10.15
CA ARG A 106 -4.04 -6.43 8.97
C ARG A 106 -3.77 -7.84 8.44
N GLN A 107 -2.51 -8.25 8.37
CA GLN A 107 -2.14 -9.60 7.94
C GLN A 107 -2.67 -10.66 8.91
N ALA A 108 -2.53 -10.44 10.23
CA ALA A 108 -3.07 -11.34 11.24
C ALA A 108 -4.60 -11.44 11.17
N ALA A 109 -5.30 -10.32 10.99
CA ALA A 109 -6.75 -10.31 10.83
C ALA A 109 -7.20 -11.08 9.57
N ARG A 110 -6.47 -10.94 8.46
CA ARG A 110 -6.73 -11.70 7.23
C ARG A 110 -6.53 -13.21 7.45
N ALA A 111 -5.40 -13.60 8.05
CA ALA A 111 -5.12 -15.01 8.32
C ALA A 111 -6.18 -15.65 9.25
N LEU A 112 -6.65 -14.92 10.26
CA LEU A 112 -7.73 -15.39 11.13
C LEU A 112 -9.06 -15.54 10.38
N SER A 113 -9.41 -14.59 9.51
CA SER A 113 -10.61 -14.66 8.68
C SER A 113 -10.57 -15.82 7.68
N GLU A 114 -9.40 -16.09 7.09
CA GLU A 114 -9.17 -17.20 6.19
C GLU A 114 -9.31 -18.55 6.91
N LEU A 115 -8.68 -18.71 8.08
CA LEU A 115 -8.82 -19.90 8.92
C LEU A 115 -10.28 -20.13 9.36
N ALA A 116 -11.00 -19.07 9.72
CA ALA A 116 -12.42 -19.17 10.06
C ALA A 116 -13.26 -19.64 8.86
N SER A 117 -12.94 -19.15 7.66
CA SER A 117 -13.63 -19.54 6.42
C SER A 117 -13.39 -21.03 6.08
N LEU A 118 -12.16 -21.52 6.26
CA LEU A 118 -11.85 -22.96 6.13
C LEU A 118 -12.61 -23.82 7.13
N GLY A 119 -12.75 -23.36 8.38
CA GLY A 119 -13.53 -24.04 9.41
C GLY A 119 -14.99 -24.23 9.00
N VAL A 120 -15.61 -23.17 8.47
CA VAL A 120 -17.01 -23.21 8.01
C VAL A 120 -17.21 -24.17 6.84
N VAL A 121 -16.29 -24.18 5.87
CA VAL A 121 -16.34 -25.12 4.72
C VAL A 121 -16.15 -26.56 5.18
N ARG A 122 -15.19 -26.82 6.08
CA ARG A 122 -14.99 -28.14 6.69
C ARG A 122 -16.26 -28.62 7.38
N ASP A 123 -16.89 -27.76 8.18
CA ASP A 123 -18.08 -28.11 8.94
C ASP A 123 -19.26 -28.39 8.00
N LEU A 124 -19.42 -27.63 6.90
CA LEU A 124 -20.39 -27.93 5.85
C LEU A 124 -20.20 -29.34 5.27
N TYR A 125 -18.96 -29.71 4.91
CA TYR A 125 -18.70 -31.02 4.32
C TYR A 125 -18.89 -32.15 5.34
N VAL A 126 -18.43 -31.98 6.57
CA VAL A 126 -18.64 -32.95 7.65
C VAL A 126 -20.12 -33.16 7.91
N GLU A 127 -20.91 -32.09 8.05
CA GLU A 127 -22.36 -32.20 8.24
C GLU A 127 -23.06 -32.82 7.03
N THR A 128 -22.59 -32.56 5.81
CA THR A 128 -23.11 -33.19 4.59
C THR A 128 -22.81 -34.69 4.55
N LEU A 129 -21.57 -35.09 4.88
CA LEU A 129 -21.18 -36.51 4.96
C LEU A 129 -21.95 -37.24 6.06
N MET A 130 -22.13 -36.62 7.22
CA MET A 130 -22.95 -37.19 8.30
C MET A 130 -24.39 -37.40 7.84
N ARG A 131 -25.00 -36.42 7.17
CA ARG A 131 -26.34 -36.57 6.59
C ARG A 131 -26.42 -37.70 5.55
N ILE A 132 -25.40 -37.84 4.70
CA ILE A 132 -25.33 -38.93 3.73
C ILE A 132 -25.20 -40.28 4.43
N SER A 133 -24.38 -40.37 5.48
CA SER A 133 -24.18 -41.58 6.28
C SER A 133 -25.46 -42.02 7.00
N THR A 134 -26.19 -41.07 7.60
CA THR A 134 -27.50 -41.38 8.21
C THR A 134 -28.53 -41.79 7.17
N MET A 135 -28.62 -41.10 6.02
CA MET A 135 -29.48 -41.51 4.91
C MET A 135 -29.13 -42.91 4.39
N ALA A 136 -27.85 -43.27 4.31
CA ALA A 136 -27.42 -44.60 3.88
C ALA A 136 -27.92 -45.71 4.83
N THR A 137 -28.03 -45.41 6.12
CA THR A 137 -28.46 -46.34 7.16
C THR A 137 -29.99 -46.41 7.25
N ASP A 138 -30.64 -45.24 7.37
CA ASP A 138 -32.06 -45.14 7.70
C ASP A 138 -32.96 -45.17 6.45
N GLN A 139 -32.47 -44.64 5.33
CA GLN A 139 -33.26 -44.41 4.11
C GLN A 139 -32.43 -44.70 2.84
N PRO A 140 -31.89 -45.92 2.65
CA PRO A 140 -30.98 -46.22 1.54
C PRO A 140 -31.61 -46.04 0.15
N ALA A 141 -32.95 -46.10 0.05
CA ALA A 141 -33.68 -45.81 -1.19
C ALA A 141 -33.55 -44.34 -1.61
N GLU A 142 -33.47 -43.40 -0.67
CA GLU A 142 -33.28 -41.97 -0.95
C GLU A 142 -31.90 -41.71 -1.55
N LEU A 143 -30.86 -42.39 -1.05
CA LEU A 143 -29.49 -42.23 -1.56
C LEU A 143 -29.32 -42.77 -2.99
N ARG A 144 -30.18 -43.71 -3.41
CA ARG A 144 -30.20 -44.25 -4.78
C ARG A 144 -30.89 -43.34 -5.79
N LYS A 145 -31.62 -42.30 -5.34
CA LYS A 145 -32.26 -41.36 -6.25
C LYS A 145 -31.19 -40.61 -7.07
N PRO A 146 -31.47 -40.29 -8.35
CA PRO A 146 -30.59 -39.44 -9.13
C PRO A 146 -30.27 -38.15 -8.39
N HIS A 147 -29.00 -37.77 -8.38
CA HIS A 147 -28.49 -36.55 -7.76
C HIS A 147 -28.71 -36.42 -6.24
N ALA A 148 -28.90 -37.51 -5.50
CA ALA A 148 -29.06 -37.46 -4.04
C ALA A 148 -27.93 -36.69 -3.34
N LEU A 149 -26.68 -36.88 -3.78
CA LEU A 149 -25.51 -36.16 -3.24
C LEU A 149 -25.59 -34.66 -3.50
N ARG A 150 -25.98 -34.23 -4.71
CA ARG A 150 -26.17 -32.81 -5.04
C ARG A 150 -27.21 -32.22 -4.10
N THR A 151 -28.36 -32.87 -3.98
CA THR A 151 -29.48 -32.38 -3.17
C THR A 151 -29.09 -32.23 -1.71
N ALA A 152 -28.34 -33.19 -1.16
CA ALA A 152 -27.82 -33.10 0.21
C ALA A 152 -26.84 -31.92 0.38
N LEU A 153 -25.93 -31.74 -0.57
CA LEU A 153 -24.94 -30.66 -0.56
C LEU A 153 -25.59 -29.28 -0.66
N LEU A 154 -26.50 -29.07 -1.63
CA LEU A 154 -27.21 -27.80 -1.80
C LEU A 154 -28.09 -27.46 -0.60
N ALA A 155 -28.80 -28.46 -0.04
CA ALA A 155 -29.59 -28.25 1.17
C ALA A 155 -28.72 -27.83 2.37
N LYS A 156 -27.48 -28.34 2.46
CA LYS A 156 -26.54 -27.92 3.49
C LYS A 156 -25.93 -26.55 3.21
N LEU A 157 -25.67 -26.21 1.94
CA LEU A 157 -25.27 -24.86 1.55
C LEU A 157 -26.31 -23.83 2.00
N ASP A 158 -27.60 -24.06 1.76
CA ASP A 158 -28.64 -23.10 2.13
C ASP A 158 -28.77 -22.93 3.65
N ASP A 159 -28.64 -24.01 4.42
CA ASP A 159 -28.61 -23.97 5.90
C ASP A 159 -27.40 -23.17 6.43
N PHE A 160 -26.20 -23.45 5.93
CA PHE A 160 -25.00 -22.69 6.30
C PHE A 160 -25.06 -21.25 5.82
N ALA A 161 -25.58 -20.99 4.63
CA ALA A 161 -25.76 -19.64 4.11
C ALA A 161 -26.68 -18.81 5.04
N GLY A 162 -27.74 -19.43 5.57
CA GLY A 162 -28.59 -18.78 6.58
C GLY A 162 -27.83 -18.45 7.88
N ARG A 163 -27.03 -19.39 8.40
CA ARG A 163 -26.24 -19.21 9.63
C ARG A 163 -25.13 -18.17 9.48
N HIS A 164 -24.55 -18.05 8.28
CA HIS A 164 -23.39 -17.21 8.00
C HIS A 164 -23.70 -15.99 7.13
N ALA A 165 -24.99 -15.60 7.00
CA ALA A 165 -25.40 -14.43 6.22
C ALA A 165 -24.73 -13.11 6.64
N GLY A 166 -24.30 -13.02 7.91
CA GLY A 166 -23.58 -11.87 8.46
C GLY A 166 -22.08 -11.81 8.15
N SER A 167 -21.48 -12.89 7.62
CA SER A 167 -20.07 -12.94 7.21
C SER A 167 -19.94 -13.26 5.72
N PRO A 168 -19.75 -12.22 4.90
CA PRO A 168 -19.61 -12.33 3.45
C PRO A 168 -18.37 -13.09 3.02
N GLU A 169 -17.30 -13.05 3.81
CA GLU A 169 -16.09 -13.84 3.61
C GLU A 169 -16.41 -15.34 3.73
N GLN A 170 -17.12 -15.73 4.79
CA GLN A 170 -17.56 -17.11 5.01
C GLN A 170 -18.56 -17.55 3.93
N MET A 171 -19.48 -16.67 3.53
CA MET A 171 -20.41 -16.93 2.42
C MET A 171 -19.66 -17.17 1.10
N GLY A 172 -18.64 -16.37 0.79
CA GLY A 172 -17.81 -16.54 -0.39
C GLY A 172 -17.09 -17.88 -0.40
N ALA A 173 -16.50 -18.27 0.73
CA ALA A 173 -15.84 -19.56 0.87
C ALA A 173 -16.81 -20.75 0.71
N LEU A 174 -18.02 -20.66 1.30
CA LEU A 174 -19.08 -21.65 1.16
C LEU A 174 -19.53 -21.81 -0.31
N LEU A 175 -19.82 -20.69 -0.98
CA LEU A 175 -20.28 -20.70 -2.37
C LEU A 175 -19.20 -21.22 -3.32
N GLY A 176 -17.95 -20.78 -3.16
CA GLY A 176 -16.82 -21.25 -3.95
C GLY A 176 -16.59 -22.75 -3.80
N ALA A 177 -16.52 -23.25 -2.56
CA ALA A 177 -16.32 -24.67 -2.28
C ALA A 177 -17.44 -25.55 -2.85
N VAL A 178 -18.71 -25.14 -2.69
CA VAL A 178 -19.83 -25.90 -3.24
C VAL A 178 -19.88 -25.82 -4.77
N MET A 179 -19.62 -24.67 -5.37
CA MET A 179 -19.49 -24.52 -6.83
C MET A 179 -18.43 -25.48 -7.38
N HIS A 180 -17.25 -25.55 -6.75
CA HIS A 180 -16.18 -26.44 -7.15
C HIS A 180 -16.59 -27.91 -7.01
N GLN A 181 -17.18 -28.30 -5.86
CA GLN A 181 -17.63 -29.67 -5.65
C GLN A 181 -18.72 -30.12 -6.64
N LEU A 182 -19.64 -29.22 -7.01
CA LEU A 182 -20.64 -29.51 -8.03
C LEU A 182 -20.01 -29.73 -9.41
N THR A 183 -18.91 -29.03 -9.70
CA THR A 183 -18.12 -29.23 -10.93
C THR A 183 -17.48 -30.62 -10.95
N GLU A 184 -16.86 -31.04 -9.85
CA GLU A 184 -16.27 -32.38 -9.69
C GLU A 184 -17.32 -33.50 -9.80
N MET A 185 -18.55 -33.22 -9.36
CA MET A 185 -19.70 -34.13 -9.52
C MET A 185 -20.30 -34.11 -10.94
N ALA A 186 -19.74 -33.34 -11.87
CA ALA A 186 -20.27 -33.07 -13.21
C ALA A 186 -21.70 -32.49 -13.22
N ASP A 187 -22.12 -31.85 -12.12
CA ASP A 187 -23.40 -31.15 -12.00
C ASP A 187 -23.24 -29.68 -12.38
N TYR A 188 -22.93 -29.47 -13.66
CA TYR A 188 -22.54 -28.16 -14.18
C TYR A 188 -23.66 -27.11 -14.05
N GLU A 189 -24.92 -27.51 -14.22
CA GLU A 189 -26.07 -26.58 -14.12
C GLU A 189 -26.16 -26.00 -12.71
N SER A 190 -26.07 -26.84 -11.68
CA SER A 190 -26.10 -26.38 -10.29
C SER A 190 -24.85 -25.58 -9.94
N SER A 191 -23.69 -25.97 -10.47
CA SER A 191 -22.45 -25.21 -10.27
C SER A 191 -22.53 -23.80 -10.89
N VAL A 192 -23.10 -23.67 -12.09
CA VAL A 192 -23.35 -22.36 -12.72
C VAL A 192 -24.24 -21.50 -11.82
N GLU A 193 -25.33 -22.05 -11.30
CA GLU A 193 -26.24 -21.28 -10.45
C GLU A 193 -25.59 -20.82 -9.13
N VAL A 194 -24.85 -21.70 -8.46
CA VAL A 194 -24.11 -21.34 -7.25
C VAL A 194 -23.02 -20.31 -7.55
N GLY A 195 -22.29 -20.46 -8.65
CA GLY A 195 -21.24 -19.51 -8.99
C GLY A 195 -21.74 -18.15 -9.48
N ARG A 196 -22.98 -18.02 -10.00
CA ARG A 196 -23.62 -16.71 -10.20
C ARG A 196 -23.83 -15.97 -8.88
N ARG A 197 -24.32 -16.67 -7.85
CA ARG A 197 -24.44 -16.12 -6.48
C ARG A 197 -23.06 -15.71 -5.95
N TYR A 198 -22.04 -16.53 -6.23
CA TYR A 198 -20.67 -16.25 -5.81
C TYR A 198 -20.10 -14.99 -6.48
N LEU A 199 -20.20 -14.88 -7.81
CA LEU A 199 -19.73 -13.70 -8.56
C LEU A 199 -20.49 -12.44 -8.14
N ALA A 200 -21.80 -12.51 -7.90
CA ALA A 200 -22.56 -11.38 -7.39
C ALA A 200 -22.01 -10.88 -6.05
N LEU A 201 -21.70 -11.78 -5.13
CA LEU A 201 -21.10 -11.46 -3.83
C LEU A 201 -19.71 -10.83 -3.99
N LEU A 202 -18.86 -11.37 -4.87
CA LEU A 202 -17.52 -10.83 -5.13
C LEU A 202 -17.58 -9.42 -5.75
N ARG A 203 -18.54 -9.16 -6.64
CA ARG A 203 -18.73 -7.83 -7.27
C ARG A 203 -19.13 -6.76 -6.25
N GLU A 204 -19.97 -7.08 -5.28
CA GLU A 204 -20.44 -6.11 -4.29
C GLU A 204 -19.36 -5.65 -3.31
N ARG A 205 -18.41 -6.54 -2.96
CA ARG A 205 -17.38 -6.27 -1.94
C ARG A 205 -15.98 -6.04 -2.49
N GLY A 206 -15.72 -6.46 -3.71
CA GLY A 206 -14.37 -6.66 -4.21
C GLY A 206 -13.79 -7.97 -3.67
N GLY A 207 -13.59 -8.94 -4.55
CA GLY A 207 -12.93 -10.20 -4.21
C GLY A 207 -11.42 -10.06 -4.20
N GLU A 208 -10.74 -10.91 -3.44
CA GLU A 208 -9.32 -11.13 -3.67
C GLU A 208 -9.13 -11.71 -5.10
N PRO A 209 -8.07 -11.32 -5.83
CA PRO A 209 -7.83 -11.73 -7.22
C PRO A 209 -8.03 -13.22 -7.50
N HIS A 210 -7.55 -14.09 -6.61
CA HIS A 210 -7.63 -15.54 -6.77
C HIS A 210 -9.07 -16.08 -6.74
N HIS A 211 -9.94 -15.52 -5.88
CA HIS A 211 -11.36 -15.90 -5.81
C HIS A 211 -12.12 -15.46 -7.07
N GLU A 212 -11.80 -14.28 -7.60
CA GLU A 212 -12.38 -13.82 -8.88
C GLU A 212 -11.98 -14.75 -10.03
N ILE A 213 -10.70 -15.14 -10.09
CA ILE A 213 -10.17 -16.07 -11.10
C ILE A 213 -10.88 -17.42 -11.05
N GLU A 214 -10.95 -18.02 -9.86
CA GLU A 214 -11.60 -19.30 -9.66
C GLU A 214 -13.07 -19.25 -10.10
N ALA A 215 -13.79 -18.19 -9.71
CA ALA A 215 -15.19 -18.00 -10.07
C ALA A 215 -15.37 -17.87 -11.59
N PHE A 216 -14.63 -16.98 -12.26
CA PHE A 216 -14.76 -16.76 -13.70
C PHE A 216 -14.42 -18.01 -14.51
N LEU A 217 -13.29 -18.64 -14.23
CA LEU A 217 -12.81 -19.79 -15.00
C LEU A 217 -13.70 -21.02 -14.80
N THR A 218 -14.13 -21.29 -13.56
CA THR A 218 -15.02 -22.43 -13.26
C THR A 218 -16.38 -22.23 -13.90
N GLN A 219 -16.96 -21.02 -13.80
CA GLN A 219 -18.23 -20.70 -14.44
C GLN A 219 -18.18 -20.89 -15.96
N ALA A 220 -17.16 -20.34 -16.60
CA ALA A 220 -17.00 -20.48 -18.04
C ALA A 220 -16.85 -21.95 -18.45
N LEU A 221 -15.98 -22.71 -17.78
CA LEU A 221 -15.80 -24.13 -18.06
C LEU A 221 -17.14 -24.89 -18.00
N ASN A 222 -17.93 -24.65 -16.96
CA ASN A 222 -19.21 -25.31 -16.75
C ASN A 222 -20.26 -24.91 -17.80
N LEU A 223 -20.33 -23.62 -18.16
CA LEU A 223 -21.18 -23.14 -19.25
C LEU A 223 -20.82 -23.77 -20.60
N CYS A 224 -19.52 -23.94 -20.84
CA CYS A 224 -19.01 -24.58 -22.03
C CYS A 224 -19.35 -26.09 -22.07
N TYR A 225 -19.29 -26.82 -20.95
CA TYR A 225 -19.78 -28.20 -20.84
C TYR A 225 -21.29 -28.31 -21.08
N LEU A 226 -22.07 -27.33 -20.61
CA LEU A 226 -23.50 -27.22 -20.86
C LEU A 226 -23.85 -26.75 -22.28
N ARG A 227 -22.84 -26.47 -23.13
CA ARG A 227 -22.99 -25.96 -24.51
C ARG A 227 -23.65 -24.58 -24.58
N ARG A 228 -23.66 -23.83 -23.48
CA ARG A 228 -24.18 -22.46 -23.36
C ARG A 228 -23.09 -21.47 -23.78
N HIS A 229 -22.67 -21.58 -25.04
CA HIS A 229 -21.47 -20.90 -25.57
C HIS A 229 -21.55 -19.37 -25.51
N GLU A 230 -22.73 -18.79 -25.72
CA GLU A 230 -22.92 -17.33 -25.63
C GLU A 230 -22.71 -16.81 -24.20
N GLU A 231 -23.22 -17.54 -23.20
CA GLU A 231 -22.98 -17.22 -21.79
C GLU A 231 -21.52 -17.46 -21.38
N CYS A 232 -20.92 -18.55 -21.89
CA CYS A 232 -19.49 -18.84 -21.70
C CYS A 232 -18.62 -17.69 -22.23
N GLU A 233 -18.94 -17.18 -23.43
CA GLU A 233 -18.28 -16.00 -24.00
C GLU A 233 -18.46 -14.75 -23.13
N ALA A 234 -19.68 -14.46 -22.69
CA ALA A 234 -19.98 -13.25 -21.90
C ALA A 234 -19.16 -13.23 -20.60
N ILE A 235 -19.15 -14.33 -19.86
CA ILE A 235 -18.39 -14.49 -18.61
C ILE A 235 -16.88 -14.37 -18.87
N MET A 236 -16.38 -14.97 -19.96
CA MET A 236 -14.96 -14.90 -20.32
C MET A 236 -14.52 -13.48 -20.66
N ARG A 237 -15.32 -12.74 -21.44
CA ARG A 237 -15.03 -11.33 -21.78
C ARG A 237 -15.03 -10.45 -20.53
N GLU A 238 -15.97 -10.68 -19.62
CA GLU A 238 -16.01 -9.95 -18.34
C GLU A 238 -14.74 -10.20 -17.52
N GLY A 239 -14.36 -11.47 -17.34
CA GLY A 239 -13.13 -11.83 -16.59
C GLY A 239 -11.87 -11.23 -17.20
N ILE A 240 -11.75 -11.22 -18.53
CA ILE A 240 -10.61 -10.58 -19.23
C ILE A 240 -10.61 -9.07 -19.00
N ALA A 241 -11.76 -8.40 -19.16
CA ALA A 241 -11.86 -6.95 -18.95
C ALA A 241 -11.51 -6.55 -17.51
N ARG A 242 -11.96 -7.35 -16.54
CA ARG A 242 -11.64 -7.20 -15.12
C ARG A 242 -10.13 -7.34 -14.88
N ALA A 243 -9.50 -8.35 -15.49
CA ALA A 243 -8.08 -8.56 -15.39
C ALA A 243 -7.28 -7.43 -16.06
N ASP A 244 -7.70 -6.94 -17.23
CA ASP A 244 -7.04 -5.84 -17.94
C ASP A 244 -7.11 -4.51 -17.17
N ALA A 245 -8.15 -4.29 -16.36
CA ALA A 245 -8.29 -3.11 -15.50
C ALA A 245 -7.50 -3.21 -14.17
N ALA A 246 -7.05 -4.40 -13.78
CA ALA A 246 -6.34 -4.62 -12.53
C ALA A 246 -4.83 -4.34 -12.66
N PRO A 247 -4.12 -3.99 -11.56
CA PRO A 247 -2.66 -3.90 -11.54
C PRO A 247 -1.99 -5.17 -12.09
N ASP A 248 -0.79 -5.02 -12.67
CA ASP A 248 -0.09 -6.15 -13.30
C ASP A 248 0.56 -7.10 -12.26
N ASP A 249 -0.23 -8.00 -11.69
CA ASP A 249 0.22 -9.08 -10.81
C ASP A 249 0.19 -10.48 -11.48
N VAL A 250 0.72 -11.49 -10.80
CA VAL A 250 0.86 -12.86 -11.35
C VAL A 250 -0.50 -13.51 -11.61
N GLU A 251 -1.47 -13.30 -10.72
CA GLU A 251 -2.80 -13.88 -10.79
C GLU A 251 -3.60 -13.24 -11.93
N MET A 252 -3.58 -11.90 -12.02
CA MET A 252 -4.28 -11.22 -13.12
C MET A 252 -3.66 -11.53 -14.49
N ARG A 253 -2.34 -11.77 -14.56
CA ARG A 253 -1.70 -12.29 -15.78
C ARG A 253 -2.18 -13.70 -16.13
N ARG A 254 -2.43 -14.56 -15.14
CA ARG A 254 -2.98 -15.90 -15.35
C ARG A 254 -4.41 -15.80 -15.90
N LEU A 255 -5.26 -14.96 -15.31
CA LEU A 255 -6.63 -14.73 -15.79
C LEU A 255 -6.67 -14.23 -17.23
N ARG A 256 -5.83 -13.24 -17.58
CA ARG A 256 -5.72 -12.74 -18.97
C ARG A 256 -5.38 -13.86 -19.95
N PHE A 257 -4.40 -14.69 -19.59
CA PHE A 257 -3.94 -15.78 -20.43
C PHE A 257 -5.00 -16.88 -20.60
N GLU A 258 -5.48 -17.44 -19.49
CA GLU A 258 -6.46 -18.53 -19.51
C GLU A 258 -7.80 -18.06 -20.07
N GLY A 259 -8.22 -16.84 -19.74
CA GLY A 259 -9.42 -16.22 -20.27
C GLY A 259 -9.37 -16.06 -21.79
N ARG A 260 -8.29 -15.48 -22.34
CA ARG A 260 -8.14 -15.30 -23.80
C ARG A 260 -8.05 -16.64 -24.53
N PHE A 261 -7.31 -17.61 -23.97
CA PHE A 261 -7.20 -18.94 -24.55
C PHE A 261 -8.55 -19.65 -24.62
N ASN A 262 -9.30 -19.66 -23.51
CA ASN A 262 -10.62 -20.29 -23.45
C ASN A 262 -11.65 -19.55 -24.31
N LEU A 263 -11.60 -18.21 -24.35
CA LEU A 263 -12.46 -17.41 -25.23
C LEU A 263 -12.19 -17.71 -26.71
N ALA A 264 -10.92 -17.89 -27.11
CA ALA A 264 -10.59 -18.26 -28.48
C ALA A 264 -11.25 -19.59 -28.89
N PHE A 265 -11.24 -20.58 -28.00
CA PHE A 265 -11.92 -21.86 -28.22
C PHE A 265 -13.43 -21.67 -28.42
N VAL A 266 -14.10 -20.93 -27.54
CA VAL A 266 -15.55 -20.66 -27.62
C VAL A 266 -15.92 -19.92 -28.90
N LEU A 267 -15.16 -18.89 -29.26
CA LEU A 267 -15.35 -18.15 -30.51
C LEU A 267 -15.20 -19.04 -31.75
N GLY A 268 -14.27 -20.01 -31.70
CA GLY A 268 -14.11 -21.03 -32.72
C GLY A 268 -15.36 -21.91 -32.88
N VAL A 269 -15.94 -22.36 -31.75
CA VAL A 269 -17.19 -23.15 -31.74
C VAL A 269 -18.37 -22.34 -32.28
N LEU A 270 -18.41 -21.03 -32.00
CA LEU A 270 -19.41 -20.10 -32.54
C LEU A 270 -19.16 -19.69 -34.00
N GLY A 271 -18.09 -20.17 -34.64
CA GLY A 271 -17.75 -19.86 -36.04
C GLY A 271 -17.09 -18.50 -36.26
N ARG A 272 -16.78 -17.74 -35.19
CA ARG A 272 -16.18 -16.40 -35.22
C ARG A 272 -14.65 -16.48 -35.35
N ARG A 273 -14.17 -17.07 -36.45
CA ARG A 273 -12.75 -17.39 -36.67
C ARG A 273 -11.80 -16.20 -36.55
N ALA A 274 -12.18 -15.04 -37.08
CA ALA A 274 -11.34 -13.84 -37.02
C ALA A 274 -11.10 -13.37 -35.58
N GLU A 275 -12.13 -13.42 -34.74
CA GLU A 275 -12.00 -13.05 -33.32
C GLU A 275 -11.26 -14.10 -32.52
N ALA A 276 -11.49 -15.39 -32.80
CA ALA A 276 -10.73 -16.47 -32.20
C ALA A 276 -9.22 -16.32 -32.48
N GLN A 277 -8.86 -15.99 -33.72
CA GLN A 277 -7.47 -15.74 -34.10
C GLN A 277 -6.89 -14.52 -33.37
N ALA A 278 -7.65 -13.42 -33.28
CA ALA A 278 -7.21 -12.23 -32.54
C ALA A 278 -6.93 -12.53 -31.05
N MET A 279 -7.72 -13.41 -30.42
CA MET A 279 -7.48 -13.87 -29.05
C MET A 279 -6.21 -14.71 -28.94
N LEU A 280 -5.94 -15.63 -29.89
CA LEU A 280 -4.71 -16.42 -29.89
C LEU A 280 -3.46 -15.55 -30.10
N GLU A 281 -3.52 -14.58 -31.00
CA GLU A 281 -2.42 -13.62 -31.20
C GLU A 281 -2.15 -12.80 -29.93
N ALA A 282 -3.18 -12.47 -29.15
CA ALA A 282 -3.02 -11.82 -27.85
C ALA A 282 -2.33 -12.74 -26.82
N VAL A 283 -2.68 -14.03 -26.80
CA VAL A 283 -2.03 -15.04 -25.95
C VAL A 283 -0.54 -15.19 -26.31
N GLU A 284 -0.20 -15.21 -27.59
CA GLU A 284 1.20 -15.29 -28.05
C GLU A 284 2.02 -14.07 -27.62
N ARG A 285 1.44 -12.87 -27.72
CA ARG A 285 2.07 -11.64 -27.20
C ARG A 285 2.35 -11.73 -25.70
N ASP A 286 1.41 -12.26 -24.91
CA ASP A 286 1.59 -12.44 -23.47
C ASP A 286 2.75 -13.42 -23.14
N ILE A 287 2.87 -14.51 -23.89
CA ILE A 287 3.97 -15.48 -23.75
C ILE A 287 5.31 -14.81 -24.09
N ALA A 288 5.40 -14.09 -25.20
CA ALA A 288 6.62 -13.45 -25.66
C ALA A 288 7.15 -12.42 -24.64
N LEU A 289 6.25 -11.60 -24.07
CA LEU A 289 6.59 -10.63 -23.03
C LEU A 289 7.16 -11.31 -21.77
N ARG A 290 6.56 -12.43 -21.33
CA ARG A 290 7.06 -13.20 -20.18
C ARG A 290 8.46 -13.76 -20.42
N GLN A 291 8.72 -14.30 -21.61
CA GLN A 291 10.04 -14.83 -21.96
C GLN A 291 11.10 -13.72 -22.01
N ALA A 292 10.78 -12.56 -22.58
CA ALA A 292 11.67 -11.40 -22.61
C ALA A 292 12.00 -10.87 -21.20
N GLY A 293 11.01 -10.82 -20.31
CA GLY A 293 11.19 -10.44 -18.90
C GLY A 293 12.12 -11.39 -18.13
N ARG A 294 11.95 -12.72 -18.30
CA ARG A 294 12.85 -13.72 -17.69
C ARG A 294 14.29 -13.56 -18.16
N ARG A 295 14.50 -13.35 -19.47
CA ARG A 295 15.85 -13.12 -20.03
C ARG A 295 16.51 -11.86 -19.45
N ARG A 296 15.75 -10.78 -19.22
CA ARG A 296 16.27 -9.55 -18.59
C ARG A 296 16.64 -9.76 -17.12
N ARG A 297 15.80 -10.44 -16.33
CA ARG A 297 16.12 -10.78 -14.92
C ARG A 297 17.37 -11.65 -14.82
N HIS A 298 17.44 -12.72 -15.61
CA HIS A 298 18.60 -13.61 -15.62
C HIS A 298 19.90 -12.86 -15.97
N ARG A 299 19.84 -11.94 -16.94
CA ARG A 299 20.99 -11.09 -17.30
C ARG A 299 21.36 -10.09 -16.20
N ALA A 300 20.38 -9.57 -15.45
CA ALA A 300 20.64 -8.67 -14.31
C ALA A 300 21.24 -9.41 -13.11
N GLU A 301 20.78 -10.64 -12.83
CA GLU A 301 21.33 -11.51 -11.78
C GLU A 301 22.79 -11.89 -12.09
N LEU A 302 23.11 -12.21 -13.35
CA LEU A 302 24.49 -12.46 -13.78
C LEU A 302 25.42 -11.24 -13.62
N LEU A 303 24.88 -10.03 -13.76
CA LEU A 303 25.66 -8.79 -13.59
C LEU A 303 25.82 -8.39 -12.11
N LEU A 304 24.86 -8.71 -11.25
CA LEU A 304 24.90 -8.41 -9.81
C LEU A 304 25.63 -9.47 -8.99
N GLY A 305 25.70 -10.72 -9.45
CA GLY A 305 26.48 -11.80 -8.83
C GLY A 305 27.97 -11.82 -9.21
N ALA A 306 28.43 -10.86 -10.02
CA ALA A 306 29.81 -10.72 -10.47
C ALA A 306 30.58 -9.59 -9.75
N VAL A 307 30.05 -9.10 -8.62
CA VAL A 307 30.68 -8.12 -7.70
C VAL A 307 30.92 -8.78 -6.36
#